data_AF-A0A8T4J840-F1
#
_entry.id   AF-A0A8T4J840-F1
#
_cell.length_a   1.000
_cell.length_b   1.000
_cell.length_c   1.000
_cell.angle_alpha   90.00
_cell.angle_beta   90.00
_cell.angle_gamma   90.00
#
_symmetry.space_group_name_H-M   'P 1'
#
loop_
_entity.id
_entity.type
_entity.pdbx_description
1 polymer ?
#
loop_
_entity_poly.entity_id
_entity_poly.type
_entity_poly.pdbx_seq_one_letter_code
_entity_poly.pdbx_strand_id
1 'polypeptide(L)'
;MGKYHCINCDIEIDRQRKRCKKCDILWRKKRYRNEGNPNWKNGITKTVSNCKACGKRFQYYPNSRIGKYCSNKCRNVGRMKRITKICLQCGKEFETHKCYDKRVKCCSKKCGHAYRCETNPLSPSTQRNITLIVLNCAFCKNDFEVPKKESYKKYCSRKCYGDHRKILSCGENNPAWRGGTVTYRGSDWFRKRRECRKRDNFRCRRCEEYNTKLDVHHIIPYKKVRRNDLENLILLCCRCHKRVESNYEKYGMTNYIRKMLEENRKLGLEKAVSNGRIVVKV
;
A
#
# COMPACT_ATOMS: atom_id res chain seq x y z
N MET A 1 -51.62 20.63 19.07
CA MET A 1 -50.45 19.81 19.52
C MET A 1 -50.44 19.83 21.05
N GLY A 2 -50.67 18.70 21.70
CA GLY A 2 -50.75 18.64 23.17
C GLY A 2 -49.41 18.95 23.83
N LYS A 3 -49.42 19.82 24.83
CA LYS A 3 -48.28 20.09 25.71
C LYS A 3 -48.16 18.94 26.71
N TYR A 4 -46.97 18.34 26.81
CA TYR A 4 -46.72 17.24 27.75
C TYR A 4 -46.10 17.81 29.02
N HIS A 5 -46.42 17.23 30.18
CA HIS A 5 -45.88 17.67 31.47
C HIS A 5 -45.11 16.53 32.15
N CYS A 6 -44.04 16.86 32.87
CA CYS A 6 -43.25 15.89 33.62
C CYS A 6 -43.99 15.41 34.87
N ILE A 7 -44.23 14.09 35.01
CA ILE A 7 -44.93 13.49 36.18
C ILE A 7 -44.31 13.79 37.56
N ASN A 8 -43.04 14.24 37.61
CA ASN A 8 -42.32 14.46 38.85
C ASN A 8 -42.14 15.94 39.23
N CYS A 9 -42.42 16.88 38.33
CA CYS A 9 -42.20 18.31 38.61
C CYS A 9 -43.07 19.25 37.77
N ASP A 10 -44.03 18.72 37.01
CA ASP A 10 -45.03 19.40 36.18
C ASP A 10 -44.53 20.43 35.15
N ILE A 11 -43.22 20.53 34.95
CA ILE A 11 -42.61 21.33 33.89
C ILE A 11 -43.03 20.79 32.52
N GLU A 12 -43.41 21.71 31.62
CA GLU A 12 -43.74 21.42 30.23
C GLU A 12 -42.53 20.83 29.48
N ILE A 13 -42.75 19.75 28.73
CA ILE A 13 -41.71 18.98 28.03
C ILE A 13 -42.05 18.82 26.54
N ASP A 14 -41.00 18.77 25.73
CA ASP A 14 -41.06 18.81 24.26
C ASP A 14 -41.60 17.53 23.59
N ARG A 15 -41.78 16.44 24.35
CA ARG A 15 -42.07 15.09 23.83
C ARG A 15 -42.96 14.31 24.81
N GLN A 16 -43.58 13.22 24.35
CA GLN A 16 -44.28 12.18 25.16
C GLN A 16 -43.36 11.41 26.13
N ARG A 17 -42.39 12.05 26.77
CA ARG A 17 -41.59 11.43 27.83
C ARG A 17 -42.37 11.52 29.13
N LYS A 18 -42.33 10.47 29.96
CA LYS A 18 -42.99 10.53 31.29
C LYS A 18 -42.33 11.54 32.25
N ARG A 19 -41.05 11.85 32.06
CA ARG A 19 -40.25 12.72 32.95
C ARG A 19 -39.38 13.69 32.15
N CYS A 20 -39.14 14.88 32.72
CA CYS A 20 -38.10 15.79 32.27
C CYS A 20 -36.71 15.18 32.50
N LYS A 21 -35.69 15.71 31.81
CA LYS A 21 -34.31 15.20 31.87
C LYS A 21 -33.76 15.14 33.31
N LYS A 22 -34.04 16.17 34.13
CA LYS A 22 -33.58 16.23 35.53
C LYS A 22 -34.22 15.12 36.39
N CYS A 23 -35.54 14.98 36.34
CA CYS A 23 -36.25 13.97 37.12
C CYS A 23 -35.94 12.55 36.65
N ASP A 24 -35.71 12.34 35.34
CA ASP A 24 -35.33 11.03 34.83
C ASP A 24 -33.91 10.62 35.28
N ILE A 25 -32.95 11.56 35.31
CA ILE A 25 -31.60 11.31 35.87
C ILE A 25 -31.70 10.93 37.35
N LEU A 26 -32.47 11.66 38.15
CA LEU A 26 -32.64 11.39 39.57
C LEU A 26 -33.31 10.03 39.81
N TRP A 27 -34.33 9.69 39.02
CA TRP A 27 -34.98 8.39 39.10
C TRP A 27 -34.04 7.25 38.72
N ARG A 28 -33.26 7.38 37.63
CA ARG A 28 -32.26 6.37 37.23
C ARG A 28 -31.19 6.18 38.31
N LYS A 29 -30.70 7.27 38.92
CA LYS A 29 -29.75 7.21 40.05
C LYS A 29 -30.32 6.46 41.25
N LYS A 30 -31.61 6.60 41.54
CA LYS A 30 -32.25 5.84 42.63
C LYS A 30 -32.45 4.36 42.26
N ARG A 31 -32.90 4.08 41.04
CA ARG A 31 -33.27 2.74 40.58
C ARG A 31 -32.09 1.83 40.27
N TYR A 32 -31.03 2.35 39.64
CA TYR A 32 -29.87 1.56 39.23
C TYR A 32 -28.75 1.58 40.29
N ARG A 33 -29.09 1.33 41.55
CA ARG A 33 -28.13 1.13 42.65
C ARG A 33 -28.12 -0.31 43.12
N ASN A 34 -26.94 -0.83 43.43
CA ASN A 34 -26.72 -2.19 43.93
C ASN A 34 -27.48 -3.21 43.06
N GLU A 35 -28.28 -4.09 43.69
CA GLU A 35 -29.20 -5.06 43.08
C GLU A 35 -30.09 -4.49 41.96
N GLY A 36 -30.44 -3.21 42.04
CA GLY A 36 -31.26 -2.54 41.03
C GLY A 36 -30.51 -2.19 39.74
N ASN A 37 -29.17 -2.22 39.71
CA ASN A 37 -28.39 -2.00 38.50
C ASN A 37 -28.33 -3.28 37.66
N PRO A 38 -28.77 -3.28 36.38
CA PRO A 38 -28.71 -4.46 35.51
C PRO A 38 -27.30 -5.05 35.33
N ASN A 39 -26.26 -4.24 35.57
CA ASN A 39 -24.86 -4.65 35.51
C ASN A 39 -24.29 -5.09 36.87
N TRP A 40 -25.10 -5.12 37.93
CA TRP A 40 -24.67 -5.57 39.25
C TRP A 40 -24.48 -7.08 39.26
N LYS A 41 -23.27 -7.51 39.64
CA LYS A 41 -22.84 -8.91 39.55
C LYS A 41 -22.96 -9.62 40.90
N ASN A 42 -24.06 -9.46 41.65
CA ASN A 42 -24.33 -10.15 42.93
C ASN A 42 -23.14 -10.22 43.92
N GLY A 43 -22.30 -9.19 44.00
CA GLY A 43 -21.11 -9.22 44.85
C GLY A 43 -20.08 -10.33 44.52
N ILE A 44 -20.15 -10.95 43.33
CA ILE A 44 -19.28 -12.06 42.93
C ILE A 44 -17.81 -11.62 43.00
N THR A 45 -17.07 -12.29 43.87
CA THR A 45 -15.63 -12.05 44.05
C THR A 45 -14.83 -12.70 42.94
N LYS A 46 -13.62 -12.18 42.70
CA LYS A 46 -12.70 -12.76 41.71
C LYS A 46 -12.12 -14.06 42.27
N THR A 47 -12.20 -15.13 41.50
CA THR A 47 -11.51 -16.39 41.78
C THR A 47 -10.10 -16.35 41.20
N VAL A 48 -9.15 -16.98 41.89
CA VAL A 48 -7.75 -17.14 41.44
C VAL A 48 -7.58 -18.51 40.76
N SER A 49 -6.92 -18.56 39.62
CA SER A 49 -6.55 -19.81 38.94
C SER A 49 -5.19 -19.70 38.25
N ASN A 50 -4.61 -20.85 37.90
CA ASN A 50 -3.34 -20.95 37.18
C ASN A 50 -3.61 -21.11 35.68
N CYS A 51 -2.94 -20.30 34.87
CA CYS A 51 -3.10 -20.35 33.41
C CYS A 51 -2.52 -21.65 32.84
N LYS A 52 -3.34 -22.47 32.17
CA LYS A 52 -2.88 -23.74 31.57
C LYS A 52 -1.86 -23.60 30.42
N ALA A 53 -1.59 -22.40 29.94
CA ALA A 53 -0.64 -22.17 28.85
C ALA A 53 0.69 -21.54 29.29
N CYS A 54 0.72 -20.77 30.39
CA CYS A 54 1.95 -20.10 30.85
C CYS A 54 2.23 -20.24 32.35
N GLY A 55 1.40 -21.01 33.08
CA GLY A 55 1.55 -21.24 34.53
C GLY A 55 1.18 -20.05 35.43
N LYS A 56 1.13 -18.82 34.91
CA LYS A 56 0.88 -17.61 35.71
C LYS A 56 -0.45 -17.66 36.48
N ARG A 57 -0.41 -17.29 37.76
CA ARG A 57 -1.59 -17.02 38.60
C ARG A 57 -2.34 -15.81 38.06
N PHE A 58 -3.67 -15.91 37.97
CA PHE A 58 -4.51 -14.80 37.54
C PHE A 58 -5.89 -14.83 38.19
N GLN A 59 -6.54 -13.67 38.24
CA GLN A 59 -7.88 -13.51 38.78
C GLN A 59 -8.92 -13.38 37.66
N TYR A 60 -10.13 -13.88 37.89
CA TYR A 60 -11.25 -13.76 36.96
C TYR A 60 -12.60 -13.83 37.68
N TYR A 61 -13.65 -13.33 37.05
CA TYR A 61 -15.02 -13.53 37.52
C TYR A 61 -15.56 -14.87 36.98
N PRO A 62 -15.97 -15.82 37.84
CA PRO A 62 -16.49 -17.12 37.41
C PRO A 62 -17.68 -17.04 36.47
N ASN A 63 -18.58 -16.09 36.70
CA ASN A 63 -19.73 -15.84 35.83
C ASN A 63 -19.36 -15.32 34.42
N SER A 64 -18.15 -14.77 34.25
CA SER A 64 -17.74 -14.15 32.99
C SER A 64 -16.92 -15.12 32.13
N ARG A 65 -16.23 -16.10 32.74
CA ARG A 65 -15.42 -17.12 32.02
C ARG A 65 -14.95 -18.26 32.92
N ILE A 66 -14.60 -19.39 32.31
CA ILE A 66 -14.17 -20.66 32.96
C ILE A 66 -12.69 -20.64 33.45
N GLY A 67 -12.09 -19.49 33.76
CA GLY A 67 -10.81 -19.46 34.51
C GLY A 67 -9.59 -20.24 33.97
N LYS A 68 -9.58 -20.67 32.70
CA LYS A 68 -8.56 -21.61 32.19
C LYS A 68 -7.25 -20.94 31.72
N TYR A 69 -7.35 -19.70 31.24
CA TYR A 69 -6.23 -18.96 30.65
C TYR A 69 -6.24 -17.51 31.09
N CYS A 70 -5.07 -16.92 31.37
CA CYS A 70 -4.98 -15.54 31.85
C CYS A 70 -5.35 -14.50 30.77
N SER A 71 -5.11 -14.80 29.49
CA SER A 71 -5.30 -13.86 28.37
C SER A 71 -5.79 -14.56 27.10
N ASN A 72 -6.28 -13.77 26.12
CA ASN A 72 -6.64 -14.27 24.79
C ASN A 72 -5.43 -14.91 24.07
N LYS A 73 -4.21 -14.38 24.28
CA LYS A 73 -2.98 -14.97 23.75
C LYS A 73 -2.78 -16.39 24.29
N CYS A 74 -2.82 -16.57 25.61
CA CYS A 74 -2.70 -17.88 26.26
C CYS A 74 -3.83 -18.85 25.86
N ARG A 75 -5.05 -18.35 25.70
CA ARG A 75 -6.18 -19.14 25.20
C ARG A 75 -5.93 -19.66 23.78
N ASN A 76 -5.36 -18.83 22.91
CA ASN A 76 -5.04 -19.22 21.53
C ASN A 76 -3.91 -20.26 21.50
N VAL A 77 -2.87 -20.10 22.33
CA VAL A 77 -1.83 -21.11 22.50
C VAL A 77 -2.43 -22.45 22.93
N GLY A 78 -3.29 -22.46 23.96
CA GLY A 78 -3.96 -23.69 24.40
C GLY A 78 -4.98 -24.27 23.40
N ARG A 79 -5.42 -23.50 22.39
CA ARG A 79 -6.24 -24.00 21.27
C ARG A 79 -5.38 -24.62 20.16
N MET A 80 -4.15 -24.19 19.99
CA MET A 80 -3.22 -24.68 18.97
C MET A 80 -2.63 -26.03 19.36
N LYS A 81 -3.45 -27.08 19.37
CA LYS A 81 -2.98 -28.47 19.53
C LYS A 81 -2.20 -28.89 18.28
N ARG A 82 -0.96 -29.33 18.46
CA ARG A 82 -0.15 -29.97 17.42
C ARG A 82 -0.37 -31.48 17.47
N ILE A 83 -0.32 -32.11 16.30
CA ILE A 83 -0.41 -33.56 16.12
C ILE A 83 0.74 -34.01 15.23
N THR A 84 1.29 -35.18 15.52
CA THR A 84 2.32 -35.83 14.71
C THR A 84 1.63 -36.77 13.71
N LYS A 85 2.08 -36.74 12.45
CA LYS A 85 1.57 -37.57 11.35
C LYS A 85 2.72 -38.04 10.49
N ILE A 86 2.49 -39.12 9.75
CA ILE A 86 3.43 -39.64 8.75
C ILE A 86 3.09 -39.02 7.39
N CYS A 87 4.10 -38.52 6.68
CA CYS A 87 3.94 -37.96 5.34
C CYS A 87 3.64 -39.06 4.32
N LEU A 88 2.49 -38.98 3.64
CA LEU A 88 2.07 -39.99 2.66
C LEU A 88 2.97 -40.10 1.42
N GLN A 89 3.88 -39.14 1.20
CA GLN A 89 4.83 -39.19 0.07
C GLN A 89 6.19 -39.77 0.43
N CYS A 90 6.69 -39.51 1.64
CA CYS A 90 8.09 -39.78 1.96
C CYS A 90 8.29 -40.57 3.26
N GLY A 91 7.20 -40.98 3.92
CA GLY A 91 7.24 -41.76 5.16
C GLY A 91 7.77 -41.02 6.38
N LYS A 92 8.26 -39.78 6.25
CA LYS A 92 8.80 -39.03 7.38
C LYS A 92 7.70 -38.52 8.30
N GLU A 93 7.96 -38.60 9.59
CA GLU A 93 7.13 -37.97 10.61
C GLU A 93 7.21 -36.44 10.51
N PHE A 94 6.08 -35.78 10.70
CA PHE A 94 5.99 -34.33 10.73
C PHE A 94 4.83 -33.88 11.62
N GLU A 95 4.92 -32.64 12.09
CA GLU A 95 3.90 -32.06 12.95
C GLU A 95 3.04 -31.03 12.20
N THR A 96 1.74 -31.05 12.49
CA THR A 96 0.78 -30.05 12.00
C THR A 96 -0.23 -29.67 13.08
N HIS A 97 -0.97 -28.57 12.88
CA HIS A 97 -2.06 -28.23 13.78
C HIS A 97 -3.23 -29.19 13.60
N LYS A 98 -3.90 -29.56 14.69
CA LYS A 98 -5.08 -30.45 14.68
C LYS A 98 -6.19 -29.95 13.75
N CYS A 99 -6.35 -28.64 13.58
CA CYS A 99 -7.32 -28.07 12.63
C CYS A 99 -6.99 -28.37 11.15
N TYR A 100 -5.75 -28.70 10.83
CA TYR A 100 -5.30 -29.05 9.49
C TYR A 100 -5.21 -30.55 9.25
N ASP A 101 -5.56 -31.38 10.24
CA ASP A 101 -5.44 -32.83 10.20
C ASP A 101 -5.98 -33.45 8.90
N LYS A 102 -7.22 -33.10 8.54
CA LYS A 102 -7.88 -33.60 7.32
C LYS A 102 -7.29 -33.06 6.02
N ARG A 103 -6.70 -31.86 6.05
CA ARG A 103 -6.24 -31.13 4.85
C ARG A 103 -4.79 -31.44 4.50
N VAL A 104 -3.93 -31.56 5.50
CA VAL A 104 -2.48 -31.69 5.32
C VAL A 104 -2.10 -33.17 5.38
N LYS A 105 -1.74 -33.71 4.21
CA LYS A 105 -1.35 -35.12 4.02
C LYS A 105 0.16 -35.34 3.97
N CYS A 106 0.94 -34.28 3.72
CA CYS A 106 2.38 -34.38 3.46
C CYS A 106 3.16 -33.33 4.26
N CYS A 107 4.43 -33.62 4.54
CA CYS A 107 5.30 -32.79 5.37
C CYS A 107 5.72 -31.46 4.71
N SER A 108 5.68 -31.39 3.37
CA SER A 108 6.15 -30.21 2.63
C SER A 108 5.31 -29.96 1.38
N LYS A 109 5.41 -28.74 0.83
CA LYS A 109 4.78 -28.40 -0.47
C LYS A 109 5.29 -29.29 -1.60
N LYS A 110 6.58 -29.65 -1.60
CA LYS A 110 7.21 -30.54 -2.58
C LYS A 110 6.59 -31.93 -2.50
N CYS A 111 6.56 -32.52 -1.31
CA CYS A 111 5.93 -33.83 -1.07
C CYS A 111 4.44 -33.82 -1.44
N GLY A 112 3.72 -32.75 -1.09
CA GLY A 112 2.31 -32.61 -1.46
C GLY A 112 2.09 -32.50 -2.97
N HIS A 113 3.04 -31.93 -3.72
CA HIS A 113 2.96 -31.87 -5.18
C HIS A 113 3.20 -33.25 -5.80
N ALA A 114 4.27 -33.93 -5.40
CA ALA A 114 4.60 -35.28 -5.86
C ALA A 114 3.43 -36.26 -5.58
N TYR A 115 2.90 -36.25 -4.35
CA TYR A 115 1.75 -37.06 -3.97
C TYR A 115 0.53 -36.82 -4.86
N ARG A 116 0.25 -35.57 -5.25
CA ARG A 116 -0.88 -35.26 -6.15
C ARG A 116 -0.64 -35.71 -7.59
N CYS A 117 0.60 -35.67 -8.07
CA CYS A 117 0.96 -36.14 -9.39
C CYS A 117 0.84 -37.68 -9.50
N GLU A 118 1.21 -38.40 -8.43
CA GLU A 118 1.11 -39.86 -8.37
C GLU A 118 -0.32 -40.36 -8.13
N THR A 119 -1.05 -39.73 -7.20
CA THR A 119 -2.40 -40.19 -6.82
C THR A 119 -3.52 -39.69 -7.72
N ASN A 120 -3.23 -38.71 -8.56
CA ASN A 120 -4.16 -38.24 -9.58
C ASN A 120 -3.42 -38.27 -10.92
N PRO A 121 -3.11 -39.49 -11.43
CA PRO A 121 -2.61 -39.62 -12.78
C PRO A 121 -3.66 -38.95 -13.67
N LEU A 122 -3.19 -37.96 -14.42
CA LEU A 122 -3.97 -37.05 -15.25
C LEU A 122 -5.22 -37.73 -15.80
N SER A 123 -6.39 -37.14 -15.59
CA SER A 123 -7.58 -37.56 -16.33
C SER A 123 -7.28 -37.54 -17.84
N PRO A 124 -7.94 -38.40 -18.66
CA PRO A 124 -7.73 -38.51 -20.12
C PRO A 124 -7.75 -37.18 -20.90
N SER A 125 -8.24 -36.13 -20.23
CA SER A 125 -8.28 -34.74 -20.62
C SER A 125 -6.92 -34.06 -20.92
N THR A 126 -5.79 -34.71 -20.61
CA THR A 126 -4.43 -34.15 -20.82
C THR A 126 -3.75 -34.64 -22.11
N GLN A 127 -4.27 -35.68 -22.77
CA GLN A 127 -3.91 -36.04 -24.15
C GLN A 127 -4.78 -35.29 -25.17
N ARG A 128 -5.01 -34.00 -24.93
CA ARG A 128 -5.72 -33.18 -25.92
C ARG A 128 -4.69 -32.67 -26.91
N ASN A 129 -4.94 -32.90 -28.20
CA ASN A 129 -4.34 -32.12 -29.28
C ASN A 129 -4.73 -30.65 -29.06
N ILE A 130 -3.85 -29.89 -28.40
CA ILE A 130 -4.09 -28.48 -28.09
C ILE A 130 -3.74 -27.67 -29.34
N THR A 131 -4.76 -27.11 -29.98
CA THR A 131 -4.53 -26.10 -31.03
C THR A 131 -3.92 -24.86 -30.40
N LEU A 132 -2.70 -24.52 -30.81
CA LEU A 132 -2.02 -23.28 -30.44
C LEU A 132 -2.42 -22.17 -31.40
N ILE A 133 -2.47 -20.94 -30.88
CA ILE A 133 -2.67 -19.71 -31.65
C ILE A 133 -1.57 -18.72 -31.28
N VAL A 134 -1.18 -17.89 -32.24
CA VAL A 134 -0.19 -16.82 -32.05
C VAL A 134 -0.90 -15.52 -31.68
N LEU A 135 -0.44 -14.86 -30.62
CA LEU A 135 -0.92 -13.56 -30.15
C LEU A 135 0.23 -12.57 -30.04
N ASN A 136 -0.06 -11.28 -30.19
CA ASN A 136 0.93 -10.22 -29.99
C ASN A 136 0.89 -9.68 -28.55
N CYS A 137 2.04 -9.59 -27.89
CA CYS A 137 2.13 -9.08 -26.52
C CYS A 137 1.85 -7.58 -26.44
N ALA A 138 0.84 -7.16 -25.67
CA ALA A 138 0.46 -5.76 -25.52
C ALA A 138 1.58 -4.85 -24.98
N PHE A 139 2.57 -5.42 -24.28
CA PHE A 139 3.70 -4.69 -23.70
C PHE A 139 4.96 -4.70 -24.59
N CYS A 140 5.55 -5.87 -24.82
CA CYS A 140 6.84 -5.99 -25.52
C CYS A 140 6.69 -6.14 -27.04
N LYS A 141 5.46 -6.27 -27.56
CA LYS A 141 5.13 -6.41 -28.99
C LYS A 141 5.70 -7.65 -29.69
N ASN A 142 6.29 -8.58 -28.95
CA ASN A 142 6.68 -9.89 -29.48
C ASN A 142 5.47 -10.81 -29.54
N ASP A 143 5.49 -11.69 -30.53
CA ASP A 143 4.49 -12.73 -30.68
C ASP A 143 4.73 -13.87 -29.69
N PHE A 144 3.65 -14.51 -29.25
CA PHE A 144 3.68 -15.63 -28.31
C PHE A 144 2.53 -16.59 -28.54
N GLU A 145 2.78 -17.86 -28.27
CA GLU A 145 1.82 -18.93 -28.50
C GLU A 145 1.03 -19.27 -27.23
N VAL A 146 -0.28 -19.47 -27.41
CA VAL A 146 -1.16 -19.94 -26.33
C VAL A 146 -2.14 -20.99 -26.86
N PRO A 147 -2.66 -21.88 -25.99
CA PRO A 147 -3.82 -22.70 -26.33
C PRO A 147 -4.99 -21.83 -26.80
N LYS A 148 -5.76 -22.26 -27.80
CA LYS A 148 -6.94 -21.51 -28.32
C LYS A 148 -7.92 -21.08 -27.20
N LYS A 149 -8.08 -21.89 -26.17
CA LYS A 149 -8.90 -21.58 -24.96
C LYS A 149 -8.38 -20.38 -24.14
N GLU A 150 -7.14 -19.98 -24.35
CA GLU A 150 -6.46 -18.86 -23.67
C GLU A 150 -6.28 -17.64 -24.57
N SER A 151 -7.08 -17.52 -25.63
CA SER A 151 -7.08 -16.39 -26.57
C SER A 151 -7.31 -15.02 -25.91
N TYR A 152 -7.84 -14.98 -24.69
CA TYR A 152 -8.01 -13.77 -23.89
C TYR A 152 -6.69 -13.19 -23.32
N LYS A 153 -5.57 -13.93 -23.39
CA LYS A 153 -4.28 -13.47 -22.87
C LYS A 153 -3.73 -12.31 -23.70
N LYS A 154 -3.25 -11.27 -23.01
CA LYS A 154 -2.71 -10.05 -23.64
C LYS A 154 -1.19 -9.93 -23.53
N TYR A 155 -0.54 -10.83 -22.81
CA TYR A 155 0.88 -10.70 -22.44
C TYR A 155 1.59 -12.05 -22.57
N CYS A 156 2.79 -12.03 -23.14
CA CYS A 156 3.62 -13.23 -23.30
C CYS A 156 4.14 -13.81 -21.97
N SER A 157 4.18 -13.02 -20.90
CA SER A 157 4.70 -13.47 -19.60
C SER A 157 4.11 -12.70 -18.42
N ARG A 158 4.19 -13.31 -17.22
CA ARG A 158 3.82 -12.65 -15.96
C ARG A 158 4.65 -11.39 -15.70
N LYS A 159 5.90 -11.38 -16.18
CA LYS A 159 6.81 -10.22 -16.16
C LYS A 159 6.26 -9.08 -17.03
N CYS A 160 5.94 -9.35 -18.30
CA CYS A 160 5.36 -8.34 -19.20
C CYS A 160 4.03 -7.77 -18.67
N TYR A 161 3.15 -8.62 -18.14
CA TYR A 161 1.93 -8.14 -17.47
C TYR A 161 2.26 -7.24 -16.27
N GLY A 162 3.22 -7.64 -15.42
CA GLY A 162 3.64 -6.88 -14.25
C GLY A 162 4.28 -5.54 -14.60
N ASP A 163 5.13 -5.49 -15.61
CA ASP A 163 5.81 -4.28 -16.06
C ASP A 163 4.82 -3.32 -16.74
N HIS A 164 3.90 -3.84 -17.57
CA HIS A 164 2.85 -3.01 -18.17
C HIS A 164 1.87 -2.46 -17.13
N ARG A 165 1.48 -3.27 -16.13
CA ARG A 165 0.64 -2.83 -15.01
C ARG A 165 1.24 -1.68 -14.21
N LYS A 166 2.57 -1.66 -14.01
CA LYS A 166 3.24 -0.54 -13.32
C LYS A 166 3.06 0.77 -14.08
N ILE A 167 3.05 0.72 -15.41
CA ILE A 167 2.83 1.88 -16.28
C ILE A 167 1.37 2.29 -16.26
N LEU A 168 0.45 1.34 -16.42
CA LEU A 168 -1.00 1.61 -16.45
C LEU A 168 -1.56 2.05 -15.09
N SER A 169 -0.91 1.71 -13.98
CA SER A 169 -1.35 2.06 -12.62
C SER A 169 -0.49 3.15 -11.98
N CYS A 170 0.16 4.00 -12.79
CA CYS A 170 0.93 5.16 -12.30
C CYS A 170 0.39 6.48 -12.86
N GLY A 171 0.63 7.57 -12.14
CA GLY A 171 0.19 8.90 -12.53
C GLY A 171 -1.33 8.98 -12.71
N GLU A 172 -1.76 9.75 -13.71
CA GLU A 172 -3.16 9.98 -14.11
C GLU A 172 -3.98 8.70 -14.31
N ASN A 173 -3.35 7.60 -14.69
CA ASN A 173 -4.03 6.33 -14.96
C ASN A 173 -4.34 5.51 -13.69
N ASN A 174 -3.92 5.97 -12.51
CA ASN A 174 -4.29 5.36 -11.24
C ASN A 174 -5.56 6.04 -10.68
N PRO A 175 -6.68 5.32 -10.45
CA PRO A 175 -7.90 5.89 -9.89
C PRO A 175 -7.71 6.57 -8.51
N ALA A 176 -6.63 6.24 -7.79
CA ALA A 176 -6.27 6.86 -6.52
C ALA A 176 -5.37 8.11 -6.65
N TRP A 177 -5.07 8.57 -7.87
CA TRP A 177 -4.10 9.64 -8.11
C TRP A 177 -4.69 11.05 -7.92
N ARG A 178 -4.04 11.86 -7.09
CA ARG A 178 -4.43 13.24 -6.76
C ARG A 178 -3.39 14.28 -7.23
N GLY A 179 -2.86 14.14 -8.45
CA GLY A 179 -2.04 15.19 -9.08
C GLY A 179 -0.53 15.23 -8.75
N GLY A 180 0.13 14.07 -8.55
CA GLY A 180 1.54 14.00 -8.13
C GLY A 180 2.59 14.56 -9.13
N THR A 181 3.79 14.87 -8.62
CA THR A 181 4.98 15.32 -9.39
C THR A 181 5.43 14.28 -10.42
N VAL A 182 5.75 14.71 -11.66
CA VAL A 182 6.19 13.82 -12.75
C VAL A 182 7.48 13.08 -12.37
N THR A 183 7.38 11.78 -12.08
CA THR A 183 8.54 10.94 -11.71
C THR A 183 9.22 10.31 -12.93
N TYR A 184 8.45 9.92 -13.95
CA TYR A 184 8.98 9.30 -15.17
C TYR A 184 9.43 10.35 -16.19
N ARG A 185 10.72 10.34 -16.53
CA ARG A 185 11.39 11.30 -17.42
C ARG A 185 11.99 10.64 -18.66
N GLY A 186 11.46 9.49 -19.10
CA GLY A 186 12.03 8.73 -20.22
C GLY A 186 13.19 7.82 -19.82
N SER A 187 13.55 6.89 -20.72
CA SER A 187 14.54 5.84 -20.49
C SER A 187 15.98 6.37 -20.41
N ASP A 188 16.27 7.48 -21.07
CA ASP A 188 17.60 8.11 -21.10
C ASP A 188 17.89 9.01 -19.88
N TRP A 189 16.90 9.25 -19.02
CA TRP A 189 17.02 10.15 -17.87
C TRP A 189 18.20 9.83 -16.95
N PHE A 190 18.41 8.56 -16.62
CA PHE A 190 19.52 8.18 -15.73
C PHE A 190 20.89 8.50 -16.33
N ARG A 191 21.03 8.32 -17.65
CA ARG A 191 22.25 8.65 -18.40
C ARG A 191 22.43 10.17 -18.46
N LYS A 192 21.41 10.92 -18.88
CA LYS A 192 21.44 12.39 -18.97
C LYS A 192 21.66 13.08 -17.62
N ARG A 193 21.05 12.56 -16.55
CA ARG A 193 21.28 13.02 -15.18
C ARG A 193 22.73 12.83 -14.74
N ARG A 194 23.38 11.73 -15.14
CA ARG A 194 24.80 11.47 -14.84
C ARG A 194 25.71 12.38 -15.66
N GLU A 195 25.42 12.55 -16.95
CA GLU A 195 26.14 13.46 -17.85
C GLU A 195 26.09 14.91 -17.34
N CYS A 196 24.91 15.41 -16.95
CA CYS A 196 24.73 16.73 -16.34
C CYS A 196 25.59 16.92 -15.07
N ARG A 197 25.61 15.93 -14.18
CA ARG A 197 26.45 15.98 -12.97
C ARG A 197 27.94 16.06 -13.26
N LYS A 198 28.42 15.27 -14.22
CA LYS A 198 29.82 15.27 -14.64
C LYS A 198 30.20 16.60 -15.28
N ARG A 199 29.36 17.11 -16.20
CA ARG A 199 29.53 18.42 -16.85
C ARG A 199 29.66 19.53 -15.82
N ASP A 200 28.83 19.49 -14.78
CA ASP A 200 28.77 20.53 -13.76
C ASP A 200 29.81 20.33 -12.63
N ASN A 201 30.76 19.41 -12.81
CA ASN A 201 31.81 19.05 -11.85
C ASN A 201 31.26 18.72 -10.44
N PHE A 202 30.04 18.18 -10.35
CA PHE A 202 29.35 17.94 -9.08
C PHE A 202 29.25 19.19 -8.19
N ARG A 203 29.11 20.37 -8.80
CA ARG A 203 28.91 21.65 -8.09
C ARG A 203 27.60 22.29 -8.50
N CYS A 204 26.97 23.00 -7.57
CA CYS A 204 25.84 23.85 -7.89
C CYS A 204 26.28 24.92 -8.90
N ARG A 205 25.67 24.96 -10.08
CA ARG A 205 26.04 25.95 -11.12
C ARG A 205 25.69 27.40 -10.78
N ARG A 206 24.96 27.61 -9.68
CA ARG A 206 24.54 28.94 -9.23
C ARG A 206 25.34 29.48 -8.03
N CYS A 207 25.80 28.61 -7.14
CA CYS A 207 26.49 29.03 -5.91
C CYS A 207 27.76 28.22 -5.60
N GLU A 208 28.19 27.37 -6.54
CA GLU A 208 29.44 26.58 -6.51
C GLU A 208 29.61 25.56 -5.37
N GLU A 209 28.64 25.48 -4.48
CA GLU A 209 28.58 24.51 -3.39
C GLU A 209 28.61 23.06 -3.92
N TYR A 210 29.40 22.21 -3.25
CA TYR A 210 29.70 20.84 -3.68
C TYR A 210 29.44 19.81 -2.59
N ASN A 211 29.45 20.20 -1.31
CA ASN A 211 29.19 19.29 -0.19
C ASN A 211 27.73 19.35 0.28
N THR A 212 26.80 19.25 -0.67
CA THR A 212 25.36 19.34 -0.38
C THR A 212 24.56 18.42 -1.28
N LYS A 213 23.26 18.30 -0.99
CA LYS A 213 22.33 17.58 -1.85
C LYS A 213 22.14 18.35 -3.16
N LEU A 214 22.66 17.79 -4.25
CA LEU A 214 22.57 18.32 -5.60
C LEU A 214 21.57 17.55 -6.46
N ASP A 215 20.62 18.28 -7.04
CA ASP A 215 19.58 17.77 -7.91
C ASP A 215 19.62 18.45 -9.28
N VAL A 216 19.26 17.68 -10.31
CA VAL A 216 19.23 18.14 -11.70
C VAL A 216 17.88 18.77 -11.99
N HIS A 217 17.91 20.04 -12.38
CA HIS A 217 16.75 20.83 -12.71
C HIS A 217 16.55 20.92 -14.22
N HIS A 218 15.31 20.83 -14.70
CA HIS A 218 14.94 21.08 -16.09
C HIS A 218 14.59 22.56 -16.27
N ILE A 219 15.37 23.31 -17.05
CA ILE A 219 15.15 24.75 -17.30
C ILE A 219 13.82 24.99 -18.00
N ILE A 220 13.49 24.17 -18.99
CA ILE A 220 12.17 24.06 -19.59
C ILE A 220 11.57 22.76 -19.04
N PRO A 221 10.43 22.80 -18.33
CA PRO A 221 9.87 21.64 -17.67
C PRO A 221 9.72 20.44 -18.60
N TYR A 222 10.13 19.26 -18.15
CA TYR A 222 10.06 18.02 -18.95
C TYR A 222 8.65 17.76 -19.51
N LYS A 223 7.58 18.15 -18.81
CA LYS A 223 6.20 18.01 -19.29
C LYS A 223 5.94 18.76 -20.61
N LYS A 224 6.67 19.84 -20.90
CA LYS A 224 6.52 20.65 -22.11
C LYS A 224 7.30 20.10 -23.30
N VAL A 225 8.57 19.75 -23.10
CA VAL A 225 9.47 19.37 -24.20
C VAL A 225 9.64 17.86 -24.37
N ARG A 226 9.40 17.08 -23.31
CA ARG A 226 9.57 15.61 -23.26
C ARG A 226 10.92 15.12 -23.78
N ARG A 227 11.97 15.92 -23.60
CA ARG A 227 13.37 15.61 -23.94
C ARG A 227 14.27 15.93 -22.75
N ASN A 228 15.39 15.23 -22.66
CA ASN A 228 16.41 15.40 -21.62
C ASN A 228 17.71 15.99 -22.19
N ASP A 229 17.57 16.96 -23.09
CA ASP A 229 18.71 17.65 -23.70
C ASP A 229 19.59 18.26 -22.60
N LEU A 230 20.91 18.02 -22.64
CA LEU A 230 21.80 18.45 -21.56
C LEU A 230 21.77 19.98 -21.34
N GLU A 231 21.57 20.74 -22.41
CA GLU A 231 21.40 22.20 -22.40
C GLU A 231 20.19 22.65 -21.58
N ASN A 232 19.15 21.80 -21.52
CA ASN A 232 17.96 22.03 -20.74
C ASN A 232 18.11 21.56 -19.27
N LEU A 233 19.27 21.04 -18.89
CA LEU A 233 19.55 20.53 -17.55
C LEU A 233 20.60 21.39 -16.84
N ILE A 234 20.40 21.66 -15.55
CA ILE A 234 21.37 22.36 -14.70
C ILE A 234 21.42 21.72 -13.31
N LEU A 235 22.62 21.53 -12.76
CA LEU A 235 22.80 20.98 -11.42
C LEU A 235 22.71 22.09 -10.35
N LEU A 236 21.79 21.94 -9.40
CA LEU A 236 21.52 22.91 -8.34
C LEU A 236 21.50 22.28 -6.95
N CYS A 237 21.94 23.02 -5.94
CA CYS A 237 21.71 22.66 -4.53
C CYS A 237 20.25 22.89 -4.14
N CYS A 238 19.80 22.29 -3.04
CA CYS A 238 18.42 22.41 -2.56
C CYS A 238 17.93 23.86 -2.40
N ARG A 239 18.80 24.78 -1.93
CA ARG A 239 18.50 26.21 -1.76
C ARG A 239 18.28 26.90 -3.10
N CYS A 240 19.19 26.66 -4.06
CA CYS A 240 19.07 27.22 -5.40
C CYS A 240 17.91 26.62 -6.19
N HIS A 241 17.64 25.33 -6.03
CA HIS A 241 16.54 24.61 -6.66
C HIS A 241 15.18 25.19 -6.25
N LYS A 242 14.94 25.36 -4.95
CA LYS A 242 13.71 26.00 -4.46
C LYS A 242 13.56 27.43 -4.98
N ARG A 243 14.65 28.20 -5.01
CA ARG A 243 14.63 29.59 -5.50
C ARG A 243 14.28 29.70 -6.98
N VAL A 244 14.68 28.72 -7.82
CA VAL A 244 14.28 28.71 -9.24
C VAL A 244 12.82 28.27 -9.41
N GLU A 245 12.34 27.31 -8.62
CA GLU A 245 10.93 26.89 -8.63
C GLU A 245 9.98 28.02 -8.20
N SER A 246 10.31 28.79 -7.15
CA SER A 246 9.49 29.94 -6.74
C SER A 246 9.47 31.08 -7.76
N ASN A 247 10.53 31.26 -8.55
CA ASN A 247 10.55 32.27 -9.60
C ASN A 247 9.62 31.90 -10.77
N TYR A 248 9.50 30.60 -11.08
CA TYR A 248 8.56 30.10 -12.07
C TYR A 248 7.11 30.43 -11.70
N GLU A 249 6.74 30.25 -10.43
CA GLU A 249 5.41 30.60 -9.91
C GLU A 249 5.16 32.11 -9.90
N LYS A 250 6.18 32.93 -9.62
CA LYS A 250 6.05 34.37 -9.46
C LYS A 250 6.03 35.18 -10.76
N TYR A 251 6.84 34.80 -11.76
CA TYR A 251 7.07 35.62 -12.97
C TYR A 251 6.56 34.99 -14.27
N GLY A 252 6.01 33.78 -14.19
CA GLY A 252 5.55 33.00 -15.34
C GLY A 252 6.70 32.37 -16.15
N MET A 253 6.35 31.34 -16.94
CA MET A 253 7.27 30.48 -17.70
C MET A 253 8.24 31.27 -18.59
N THR A 254 7.76 32.28 -19.34
CA THR A 254 8.54 32.99 -20.35
C THR A 254 9.70 33.80 -19.75
N ASN A 255 9.44 34.52 -18.66
CA ASN A 255 10.46 35.32 -17.97
C ASN A 255 11.46 34.42 -17.23
N TYR A 256 10.98 33.31 -16.68
CA TYR A 256 11.80 32.30 -16.05
C TYR A 256 12.81 31.67 -17.02
N ILE A 257 12.36 31.21 -18.20
CA ILE A 257 13.23 30.60 -19.22
C ILE A 257 14.28 31.61 -19.69
N ARG A 258 13.88 32.86 -20.00
CA ARG A 258 14.81 33.91 -20.46
C ARG A 258 15.95 34.12 -19.45
N LYS A 259 15.63 34.22 -18.17
CA LYS A 259 16.60 34.43 -17.09
C LYS A 259 17.56 33.24 -16.91
N MET A 260 17.04 32.00 -16.95
CA MET A 260 17.87 30.80 -16.84
C MET A 260 18.80 30.60 -18.04
N LEU A 261 18.34 30.90 -19.26
CA LEU A 261 19.19 30.85 -20.45
C LEU A 261 20.27 31.93 -20.43
N GLU A 262 19.99 33.11 -19.89
CA GLU A 262 21.00 34.16 -19.72
C GLU A 262 22.03 33.81 -18.64
N GLU A 263 21.60 33.25 -17.50
CA GLU A 263 22.48 32.75 -16.45
C GLU A 263 23.36 31.60 -16.95
N ASN A 264 22.84 30.69 -17.78
CA ASN A 264 23.62 29.62 -18.41
C ASN A 264 24.69 30.13 -19.39
N ARG A 265 24.39 31.20 -20.15
CA ARG A 265 25.37 31.83 -21.05
C ARG A 265 26.54 32.46 -20.27
N LYS A 266 26.25 33.15 -19.16
CA LYS A 266 27.26 33.71 -18.25
C LYS A 266 28.18 32.63 -17.64
N LEU A 267 27.72 31.38 -17.61
CA LEU A 267 28.46 30.22 -17.10
C LEU A 267 29.27 29.47 -18.18
N GLY A 268 29.35 29.98 -19.42
CA GLY A 268 30.20 29.45 -20.50
C GLY A 268 29.70 28.18 -21.18
N LEU A 269 28.39 27.90 -21.14
CA LEU A 269 27.79 26.65 -21.64
C LEU A 269 27.47 26.65 -23.16
N GLU A 270 28.08 27.54 -23.96
CA GLU A 270 27.60 27.87 -25.33
C GLU A 270 28.01 26.91 -26.47
N LYS A 271 28.87 25.91 -26.25
CA LYS A 271 29.30 25.02 -27.35
C LYS A 271 28.36 23.83 -27.56
N ALA A 272 27.18 24.08 -28.14
CA ALA A 272 26.38 23.05 -28.85
C ALA A 272 25.19 23.57 -29.68
N VAL A 273 25.01 24.88 -29.87
CA VAL A 273 23.98 25.38 -30.81
C VAL A 273 24.57 25.52 -32.21
N SER A 274 24.80 24.40 -32.87
CA SER A 274 24.92 24.36 -34.33
C SER A 274 23.98 23.31 -34.88
N ASN A 275 22.96 23.80 -35.58
CA ASN A 275 21.97 23.10 -36.40
C ASN A 275 20.71 22.57 -35.70
N GLY A 276 19.69 23.44 -35.65
CA GLY A 276 18.34 23.00 -35.99
C GLY A 276 17.19 23.41 -35.08
N ARG A 277 16.80 24.69 -35.14
CA ARG A 277 15.44 25.25 -34.94
C ARG A 277 14.63 24.77 -33.71
N ILE A 278 14.54 25.63 -32.70
CA ILE A 278 13.36 25.70 -31.83
C ILE A 278 12.71 27.08 -32.04
N VAL A 279 11.73 27.10 -32.94
CA VAL A 279 10.80 28.22 -33.09
C VAL A 279 9.63 27.93 -32.14
N VAL A 280 9.56 28.64 -31.01
CA VAL A 280 8.32 28.71 -30.24
C VAL A 280 7.51 29.84 -30.89
N LYS A 281 6.51 29.50 -31.71
CA LYS A 281 5.50 30.49 -32.11
C LYS A 281 4.77 30.97 -30.85
N VAL A 282 4.69 32.29 -30.73
CA VAL A 282 3.97 33.05 -29.71
C VAL A 282 2.49 32.69 -29.75
#